data_AF-A0A3T0RWC6-F1
#
_entry.id   AF-A0A3T0RWC6-F1
#
_cell.length_a   1.000
_cell.length_b   1.000
_cell.length_c   1.000
_cell.angle_alpha   90.00
_cell.angle_beta   90.00
_cell.angle_gamma   90.00
#
_symmetry.space_group_name_H-M   'P 1'
#
loop_
_entity.id
_entity.type
_entity.pdbx_description
1 polymer ?
#
loop_
_entity_poly.entity_id
_entity_poly.type
_entity_poly.pdbx_seq_one_letter_code
_entity_poly.pdbx_strand_id
1 'polypeptide(L)'
;MDNLNLPSSLLLIWEVKRTIEKNLSLQQGLQKFSQRMTHNQTSNDEFAKNFMQWWQIRQKTQVSELSHFNAQHRAVITLLENGLRGQSIYEPLKALEADFVEMCDADIQEHAAKLPLLLQIPLIFLVFPAICILLLVPTLCQLAF
;
A
#
# COMPACT_ATOMS: atom_id res chain seq x y z
N MET A 1 8.87 -16.28 5.12
CA MET A 1 9.15 -14.84 4.91
C MET A 1 7.80 -14.14 5.04
N ASP A 2 7.35 -13.94 6.29
CA ASP A 2 5.92 -13.81 6.59
C ASP A 2 5.56 -12.54 7.36
N ASN A 3 6.41 -11.52 7.37
CA ASN A 3 6.12 -10.23 8.03
C ASN A 3 6.66 -9.06 7.22
N LEU A 4 6.25 -8.93 5.95
CA LEU A 4 6.24 -7.60 5.35
C LEU A 4 4.79 -7.14 5.32
N ASN A 5 4.54 -5.96 5.90
CA ASN A 5 3.29 -5.19 5.77
C ASN A 5 3.14 -4.69 4.32
N LEU A 6 3.13 -5.61 3.36
CA LEU A 6 2.89 -5.29 1.97
C LEU A 6 1.39 -5.01 1.78
N PRO A 7 1.03 -4.05 0.92
CA PRO A 7 -0.35 -3.85 0.48
C PRO A 7 -0.97 -5.14 -0.03
N SER A 8 -2.21 -5.44 0.38
CA SER A 8 -2.92 -6.66 -0.02
C SER A 8 -3.09 -6.80 -1.54
N SER A 9 -3.12 -5.70 -2.28
CA SER A 9 -3.16 -5.67 -3.74
C SER A 9 -1.87 -6.20 -4.37
N LEU A 10 -0.71 -5.83 -3.85
CA LEU A 10 0.60 -6.35 -4.30
C LEU A 10 0.78 -7.83 -3.95
N LEU A 11 0.30 -8.26 -2.78
CA LEU A 11 0.32 -9.68 -2.40
C LEU A 11 -0.48 -10.55 -3.37
N LEU A 12 -1.63 -10.06 -3.81
CA LEU A 12 -2.46 -10.73 -4.81
C LEU A 12 -1.75 -10.82 -6.16
N ILE A 13 -1.21 -9.71 -6.67
CA ILE A 13 -0.45 -9.68 -7.93
C ILE A 13 0.73 -10.66 -7.87
N TRP A 14 1.47 -10.66 -6.76
CA TRP A 14 2.61 -11.54 -6.55
C TRP A 14 2.21 -13.02 -6.55
N GLU A 15 1.15 -13.40 -5.83
CA GLU A 15 0.71 -14.80 -5.77
C GLU A 15 0.22 -15.27 -7.16
N VAL A 16 -0.50 -14.41 -7.87
CA VAL A 16 -0.97 -14.69 -9.23
C VAL A 16 0.20 -14.89 -10.18
N LYS A 17 1.17 -13.97 -10.20
CA LYS A 17 2.40 -14.08 -10.99
C LYS A 17 3.15 -15.38 -10.70
N ARG A 18 3.34 -15.69 -9.41
CA ARG A 18 4.00 -16.91 -8.95
C ARG A 18 3.25 -18.17 -9.40
N THR A 19 1.92 -18.15 -9.47
CA THR A 19 1.15 -19.29 -9.99
C THR A 19 1.28 -19.45 -11.49
N ILE A 20 1.31 -18.35 -12.25
CA ILE A 20 1.53 -18.38 -13.71
C ILE A 20 2.92 -18.94 -14.02
N GLU A 21 3.96 -18.48 -13.32
CA GLU A 21 5.34 -18.97 -13.50
C GLU A 21 5.49 -20.47 -13.19
N LYS A 22 4.65 -21.00 -12.31
CA LYS A 22 4.60 -22.42 -11.98
C LYS A 22 3.72 -23.25 -12.92
N ASN A 23 3.19 -22.66 -13.98
CA ASN A 23 2.21 -23.27 -14.90
C ASN A 23 0.95 -23.81 -14.18
N LEU A 24 0.57 -23.18 -13.07
CA LEU A 24 -0.65 -23.51 -12.34
C LEU A 24 -1.82 -22.67 -12.84
N SER A 25 -3.05 -23.13 -12.60
CA SER A 25 -4.23 -22.36 -13.01
C SER A 25 -4.39 -21.10 -12.16
N LEU A 26 -4.87 -20.03 -12.78
CA LEU A 26 -5.18 -18.77 -12.10
C LEU A 26 -6.14 -18.95 -10.92
N GLN A 27 -7.10 -19.87 -11.04
CA GLN A 27 -8.04 -20.20 -9.98
C GLN A 27 -7.33 -20.74 -8.73
N GLN A 28 -6.29 -21.58 -8.90
CA GLN A 28 -5.50 -22.08 -7.79
C GLN A 28 -4.72 -20.96 -7.09
N GLY A 29 -4.22 -19.96 -7.84
CA GLY A 29 -3.58 -18.77 -7.26
C GLY A 29 -4.54 -17.94 -6.41
N LEU A 30 -5.73 -17.66 -6.94
CA LEU A 30 -6.76 -16.90 -6.23
C LEU A 30 -7.29 -17.67 -5.00
N GLN A 31 -7.42 -19.00 -5.10
CA GLN A 31 -7.81 -19.84 -3.97
C GLN A 31 -6.75 -19.82 -2.87
N LYS A 32 -5.46 -19.96 -3.22
CA LYS A 32 -4.35 -19.83 -2.26
C LYS A 32 -4.34 -18.46 -1.58
N PHE A 33 -4.54 -17.40 -2.34
CA PHE A 33 -4.67 -16.05 -1.79
C PHE A 33 -5.84 -15.95 -0.79
N SER A 34 -7.03 -16.42 -1.17
CA SER A 34 -8.21 -16.39 -0.28
C SER A 34 -8.01 -17.18 1.03
N GLN A 35 -7.31 -18.33 0.97
CA GLN A 35 -6.99 -19.14 2.14
C GLN A 35 -5.98 -18.43 3.05
N ARG A 36 -4.97 -17.79 2.46
CA ARG A 36 -3.97 -17.02 3.21
C ARG A 36 -4.58 -15.81 3.91
N MET A 37 -5.50 -15.09 3.25
CA MET A 37 -6.20 -13.94 3.85
C MET A 37 -7.20 -14.34 4.93
N THR A 38 -7.77 -15.55 4.86
CA THR A 38 -8.65 -16.08 5.91
C THR A 38 -7.86 -16.44 7.17
N HIS A 39 -6.64 -16.95 7.00
CA HIS A 39 -5.78 -17.37 8.11
C HIS A 39 -5.00 -16.19 8.73
N ASN A 40 -4.51 -15.27 7.91
CA ASN A 40 -3.90 -14.04 8.36
C ASN A 40 -5.00 -13.01 8.54
N GLN A 41 -5.67 -13.07 9.70
CA GLN A 41 -6.67 -12.11 10.18
C GLN A 41 -6.04 -10.71 10.35
N THR A 42 -5.69 -10.11 9.21
CA THR A 42 -5.17 -8.74 9.08
C THR A 42 -6.42 -7.87 9.04
N SER A 43 -6.93 -7.58 10.23
CA SER A 43 -8.30 -7.15 10.52
C SER A 43 -8.73 -5.81 9.91
N ASN A 44 -7.86 -5.10 9.20
CA ASN A 44 -8.16 -3.72 8.76
C ASN A 44 -7.96 -3.41 7.27
N ASP A 45 -7.62 -4.39 6.41
CA ASP A 45 -7.41 -4.09 4.99
C ASP A 45 -8.75 -4.15 4.21
N GLU A 46 -9.26 -2.98 3.80
CA GLU A 46 -10.53 -2.82 3.10
C GLU A 46 -10.54 -3.56 1.75
N PHE A 47 -9.39 -3.58 1.06
CA PHE A 47 -9.23 -4.27 -0.20
C PHE A 47 -9.46 -5.79 -0.08
N ALA A 48 -8.92 -6.41 0.97
CA ALA A 48 -9.02 -7.86 1.16
C ALA A 48 -10.47 -8.31 1.38
N LYS A 49 -11.25 -7.52 2.15
CA LYS A 49 -12.67 -7.75 2.38
C LYS A 49 -13.47 -7.62 1.08
N ASN A 50 -13.24 -6.55 0.33
CA ASN A 50 -13.90 -6.30 -0.94
C ASN A 50 -13.57 -7.40 -1.97
N PHE A 51 -12.30 -7.83 -2.04
CA PHE A 51 -11.87 -8.90 -2.92
C PHE A 51 -12.52 -10.25 -2.57
N MET A 52 -12.61 -10.60 -1.28
CA MET A 52 -13.28 -11.83 -0.84
C MET A 52 -14.77 -11.82 -1.19
N GLN A 53 -15.44 -10.69 -0.99
CA GLN A 53 -16.83 -10.52 -1.38
C GLN A 53 -17.02 -10.67 -2.90
N TRP A 54 -16.18 -10.01 -3.70
CA TRP A 54 -16.17 -10.15 -5.16
C TRP A 54 -15.95 -11.61 -5.59
N TRP A 55 -14.96 -12.31 -5.00
CA TRP A 55 -14.65 -13.70 -5.34
C TRP A 55 -15.80 -14.66 -5.04
N GLN A 56 -16.50 -14.47 -3.91
CA GLN A 56 -17.68 -15.25 -3.57
C GLN A 56 -18.87 -14.98 -4.51
N ILE A 57 -19.11 -13.70 -4.85
CA ILE A 57 -20.17 -13.33 -5.81
C ILE A 57 -19.86 -13.94 -7.17
N ARG A 58 -18.61 -13.86 -7.63
CA ARG A 58 -18.18 -14.41 -8.92
C ARG A 58 -18.36 -15.93 -9.03
N GLN A 59 -18.15 -16.67 -7.93
CA GLN A 59 -18.41 -18.11 -7.92
C GLN A 59 -19.90 -18.43 -8.05
N LYS A 60 -20.78 -17.55 -7.55
CA LYS A 60 -22.24 -17.74 -7.58
C LYS A 60 -22.90 -17.15 -8.83
N THR A 61 -22.34 -16.07 -9.38
CA THR A 61 -22.91 -15.25 -10.45
C THR A 61 -21.80 -14.78 -11.39
N GLN A 62 -22.03 -14.84 -12.71
CA GLN A 62 -21.02 -14.47 -13.71
C GLN A 62 -20.79 -12.95 -13.85
N VAL A 63 -21.68 -12.13 -13.27
CA VAL A 63 -21.64 -10.66 -13.31
C VAL A 63 -21.34 -10.17 -11.90
N SER A 64 -20.18 -9.53 -11.72
CA SER A 64 -19.81 -8.90 -10.45
C SER A 64 -19.66 -7.40 -10.66
N GLU A 65 -20.26 -6.62 -9.76
CA GLU A 65 -20.15 -5.16 -9.80
C GLU A 65 -18.80 -4.73 -9.21
N LEU A 66 -18.00 -4.01 -10.01
CA LEU A 66 -16.67 -3.51 -9.63
C LEU A 66 -16.73 -2.16 -8.90
N SER A 67 -17.93 -1.70 -8.52
CA SER A 67 -18.20 -0.36 -7.99
C SER A 67 -17.45 -0.08 -6.68
N HIS A 68 -17.21 -1.09 -5.85
CA HIS A 68 -16.59 -0.96 -4.53
C HIS A 68 -15.05 -0.83 -4.54
N PHE A 69 -14.40 -0.89 -5.71
CA PHE A 69 -12.94 -0.84 -5.81
C PHE A 69 -12.43 0.53 -6.28
N ASN A 70 -11.28 0.95 -5.75
CA ASN A 70 -10.50 2.08 -6.27
C ASN A 70 -10.09 1.81 -7.74
N ALA A 71 -9.84 2.86 -8.53
CA ALA A 71 -9.56 2.74 -9.97
C ALA A 71 -8.45 1.74 -10.30
N GLN A 72 -7.38 1.72 -9.50
CA GLN A 72 -6.26 0.78 -9.65
C GLN A 72 -6.67 -0.66 -9.29
N HIS A 73 -7.42 -0.83 -8.20
CA HIS A 73 -7.94 -2.14 -7.80
C HIS A 73 -8.92 -2.70 -8.85
N ARG A 74 -9.69 -1.85 -9.53
CA ARG A 74 -10.53 -2.24 -10.67
C ARG A 74 -9.67 -2.74 -11.84
N ALA A 75 -8.55 -2.08 -12.14
CA ALA A 75 -7.63 -2.53 -13.18
C ALA A 75 -7.07 -3.94 -12.89
N VAL A 76 -6.69 -4.20 -11.62
CA VAL A 76 -6.24 -5.54 -11.21
C VAL A 76 -7.34 -6.60 -11.41
N ILE A 77 -8.56 -6.30 -10.96
CA ILE A 77 -9.65 -7.28 -10.99
C ILE A 77 -10.13 -7.55 -12.42
N THR A 78 -10.26 -6.51 -13.25
CA THR A 78 -10.62 -6.66 -14.67
C THR A 78 -9.58 -7.49 -15.42
N LEU A 79 -8.30 -7.29 -15.12
CA LEU A 79 -7.21 -8.09 -15.68
C LEU A 79 -7.30 -9.56 -15.22
N LEU A 80 -7.61 -9.81 -13.95
CA LEU A 80 -7.87 -11.17 -13.47
C LEU A 80 -9.09 -11.81 -14.13
N GLU A 81 -10.17 -11.06 -14.35
CA GLU A 81 -11.34 -11.55 -15.06
C GLU A 81 -10.99 -11.97 -16.49
N ASN A 82 -10.20 -11.17 -17.20
CA ASN A 82 -9.70 -11.46 -18.53
C ASN A 82 -8.81 -12.72 -18.55
N GLY A 83 -7.94 -12.88 -17.56
CA GLY A 83 -7.10 -14.08 -17.43
C GLY A 83 -7.90 -15.34 -17.14
N LEU A 84 -8.96 -15.22 -16.34
CA LEU A 84 -9.87 -16.32 -16.07
C LEU A 84 -10.77 -16.67 -17.26
N ARG A 85 -10.91 -15.76 -18.24
CA ARG A 85 -11.53 -16.03 -19.54
C ARG A 85 -10.55 -16.64 -20.56
N GLY A 86 -9.31 -16.91 -20.15
CA GLY A 86 -8.29 -17.56 -20.99
C GLY A 86 -7.41 -16.59 -21.79
N GLN A 87 -7.46 -15.29 -21.51
CA GLN A 87 -6.54 -14.33 -22.13
C GLN A 87 -5.16 -14.38 -21.46
N SER A 88 -4.11 -14.07 -22.22
CA SER A 88 -2.77 -13.90 -21.66
C SER A 88 -2.73 -12.65 -20.78
N ILE A 89 -2.39 -12.83 -19.50
CA ILE A 89 -2.35 -11.74 -18.52
C ILE A 89 -0.96 -11.45 -17.96
N TYR A 90 0.07 -12.20 -18.36
CA TYR A 90 1.39 -12.08 -17.73
C TYR A 90 2.03 -10.70 -17.95
N GLU A 91 2.11 -10.25 -19.20
CA GLU A 91 2.65 -8.92 -19.54
C GLU A 91 1.85 -7.76 -18.93
N PRO A 92 0.50 -7.70 -19.05
CA PRO A 92 -0.23 -6.59 -18.46
C PRO A 92 -0.23 -6.65 -16.92
N LEU A 93 -0.09 -7.84 -16.30
CA LEU A 93 0.09 -7.97 -14.84
C LEU A 93 1.44 -7.40 -14.39
N LYS A 94 2.49 -7.63 -15.18
CA LYS A 94 3.83 -7.11 -14.90
C LYS A 94 3.90 -5.59 -15.06
N ALA A 95 3.23 -5.04 -16.07
CA ALA A 95 3.10 -3.59 -16.23
C ALA A 95 2.38 -2.97 -15.03
N LEU A 96 1.25 -3.56 -14.63
CA LEU A 96 0.49 -3.10 -13.47
C LEU A 96 1.29 -3.20 -12.16
N GLU A 97 2.09 -4.25 -11.97
CA GLU A 97 3.01 -4.38 -10.83
C GLU A 97 4.01 -3.21 -10.78
N ALA A 98 4.59 -2.84 -11.93
CA ALA A 98 5.51 -1.71 -12.02
C ALA A 98 4.82 -0.39 -11.67
N ASP A 99 3.61 -0.15 -12.18
CA ASP A 99 2.82 1.04 -11.87
C ASP A 99 2.53 1.16 -10.37
N PHE A 100 2.17 0.04 -9.71
CA PHE A 100 1.94 0.03 -8.26
C PHE A 100 3.21 0.33 -7.47
N VAL A 101 4.35 -0.21 -7.88
CA VAL A 101 5.63 0.06 -7.22
C VAL A 101 6.04 1.52 -7.39
N GLU A 102 5.88 2.09 -8.58
CA GLU A 102 6.18 3.50 -8.85
C GLU A 102 5.30 4.44 -8.03
N MET A 103 4.01 4.12 -7.90
CA MET A 103 3.10 4.88 -7.04
C MET A 103 3.49 4.80 -5.56
N CYS A 104 3.86 3.62 -5.08
CA CYS A 104 4.36 3.49 -3.71
C CYS A 104 5.65 4.29 -3.49
N ASP A 105 6.56 4.32 -4.47
CA ASP A 105 7.79 5.12 -4.37
C ASP A 105 7.46 6.62 -4.38
N ALA A 106 6.54 7.07 -5.23
CA ALA A 106 6.08 8.46 -5.23
C ALA A 106 5.49 8.88 -3.87
N ASP A 107 4.65 8.04 -3.27
CA ASP A 107 4.08 8.27 -1.93
C ASP A 107 5.19 8.36 -0.87
N ILE A 108 6.20 7.48 -0.95
CA ILE A 108 7.36 7.50 -0.04
C ILE A 108 8.13 8.81 -0.20
N GLN A 109 8.41 9.23 -1.43
CA GLN A 109 9.14 10.47 -1.72
C GLN A 109 8.38 11.69 -1.20
N GLU A 110 7.05 11.73 -1.36
CA GLU A 110 6.23 12.82 -0.84
C GLU A 110 6.29 12.91 0.69
N HIS A 111 6.21 11.76 1.38
CA HIS A 111 6.32 11.72 2.83
C HIS A 111 7.75 12.04 3.31
N ALA A 112 8.76 11.54 2.61
CA ALA A 112 10.17 11.83 2.85
C ALA A 112 10.48 13.33 2.70
N ALA A 113 9.87 14.01 1.73
CA ALA A 113 10.03 15.45 1.54
C ALA A 113 9.43 16.29 2.69
N LYS A 114 8.39 15.78 3.37
CA LYS A 114 7.74 16.46 4.50
C LYS A 114 8.46 16.26 5.84
N LEU A 115 9.23 15.18 5.98
CA LEU A 115 9.98 14.83 7.20
C LEU A 115 10.94 15.93 7.68
N PRO A 116 11.77 16.56 6.82
CA PRO A 116 12.66 17.65 7.22
C PRO A 116 11.90 18.83 7.84
N LEU A 117 10.74 19.18 7.30
CA LEU A 117 9.94 20.30 7.80
C LEU A 117 9.31 19.98 9.16
N LEU A 118 8.85 18.74 9.35
CA LEU A 118 8.37 18.25 10.65
C LEU A 118 9.49 18.23 11.71
N LEU A 119 10.72 17.92 11.31
CA LEU A 119 11.89 17.92 12.20
C LEU A 119 12.39 19.33 12.55
N GLN A 120 12.13 20.34 11.72
CA GLN A 120 12.50 21.73 12.01
C GLN A 120 11.67 22.33 13.16
N ILE A 121 10.39 21.96 13.30
CA ILE A 121 9.50 22.48 14.36
C ILE A 121 10.07 22.24 15.78
N PRO A 122 10.41 21.00 16.19
CA PRO A 122 10.99 20.76 17.51
C PRO A 122 12.38 21.40 17.66
N LEU A 123 13.15 21.50 16.59
CA LEU A 123 14.48 22.13 16.63
C LEU A 123 14.37 23.64 16.91
N ILE A 124 13.42 24.34 16.28
CA ILE A 124 13.13 25.75 16.56
C ILE A 124 12.70 25.94 18.02
N PHE A 125 11.86 25.04 18.54
CA PHE A 125 11.43 25.10 19.94
C PHE A 125 12.60 24.92 20.93
N LEU A 126 13.68 24.23 20.53
CA LEU A 126 14.89 24.09 21.34
C LEU A 126 15.84 25.30 21.18
N VAL A 127 16.03 25.78 19.95
CA VAL A 127 16.99 26.84 19.62
C VAL A 127 16.48 28.21 20.08
N PHE A 128 15.19 28.49 19.94
CA PHE A 128 14.60 29.77 20.34
C PHE A 128 14.83 30.12 21.81
N PRO A 129 14.47 29.26 22.81
CA PRO A 129 14.72 29.57 24.21
C PRO A 129 16.21 29.66 24.54
N ALA A 130 17.07 28.86 23.90
CA ALA A 130 18.51 28.94 24.09
C ALA A 130 19.05 30.32 23.66
N ILE A 131 18.60 30.85 22.52
CA ILE A 131 18.95 32.20 22.06
C ILE A 131 18.39 33.26 23.01
N CYS A 132 17.14 33.12 23.47
CA CYS A 132 16.55 34.05 24.43
C CYS A 132 17.36 34.11 25.72
N ILE A 133 17.77 32.96 26.28
CA ILE A 133 18.62 32.91 27.48
C ILE A 133 19.97 33.57 27.21
N LEU A 134 20.60 33.27 26.07
CA LEU A 134 21.91 33.81 25.72
C LEU A 134 21.90 35.36 25.55
N LEU A 135 20.77 35.95 25.14
CA LEU A 135 20.61 37.40 25.01
C LEU A 135 20.10 38.08 26.30
N LEU A 136 19.19 37.45 27.06
CA LEU A 136 18.59 38.02 28.26
C LEU A 136 19.51 37.95 29.49
N VAL A 137 20.26 36.87 29.65
CA VAL A 137 21.16 36.70 30.80
C VAL A 137 22.20 37.83 30.91
N PRO A 138 22.99 38.16 29.86
CA PRO A 138 23.98 39.23 29.97
C PRO A 138 23.35 40.61 30.14
N THR A 139 22.19 40.88 29.52
CA THR A 139 21.51 42.18 29.65
C THR A 139 20.90 42.37 31.05
N LEU A 140 20.34 41.33 31.65
CA LEU A 140 19.87 41.35 33.04
C LEU A 140 21.04 41.49 34.03
N CYS A 141 22.16 40.81 33.80
CA CYS A 141 23.35 40.96 34.64
C CYS A 141 23.93 42.39 34.58
N GLN A 142 23.81 43.09 33.45
CA GLN A 142 24.24 44.48 33.33
C GLN A 142 23.29 45.49 34.01
N LEU A 143 21.99 45.16 34.13
CA LEU A 143 20.98 46.02 34.78
C LEU A 143 20.90 45.84 36.30
N ALA A 144 21.45 44.74 36.83
CA ALA A 144 21.44 44.40 38.26
C ALA A 144 22.64 45.00 39.05
N PHE A 145 23.46 45.83 38.39
CA PHE A 145 24.50 46.68 38.97
C PHE A 145 24.08 48.14 38.90
#